data_AF-A0A529GJA6-F1
#
_entry.id   AF-A0A529GJA6-F1
#
_cell.length_a   1.000
_cell.length_b   1.000
_cell.length_c   1.000
_cell.angle_alpha   90.00
_cell.angle_beta   90.00
_cell.angle_gamma   90.00
#
_symmetry.space_group_name_H-M   'P 1'
#
loop_
_entity.id
_entity.type
_entity.pdbx_description
1 polymer ?
#
loop_
_entity_poly.entity_id
_entity_poly.type
_entity_poly.pdbx_seq_one_letter_code
_entity_poly.pdbx_strand_id
1 'polypeptide(L)'
;KFDRPFTGRATFNVQPELAGPYFNKVECFCFTDTTLKPGESLDMPVVFYVDPDIVDVPELKDLKTITLSYTMFPVDKNKPVASSAPAQSTNKVPNTEASLGG
;
A
#
# COMPACT_ATOMS: atom_id res chain seq x y z
N LYS A 1 -10.97 15.86 -15.17
CA LYS A 1 -10.02 16.95 -14.84
C LYS A 1 -10.53 17.63 -13.60
N PHE A 2 -9.67 17.94 -12.62
CA PHE A 2 -10.08 18.58 -11.37
C PHE A 2 -10.10 20.10 -11.52
N ASP A 3 -11.09 20.75 -10.90
CA ASP A 3 -11.27 22.22 -10.94
C ASP A 3 -10.46 22.92 -9.82
N ARG A 4 -9.96 22.14 -8.86
CA ARG A 4 -9.12 22.57 -7.73
C ARG A 4 -7.93 21.63 -7.60
N PRO A 5 -6.82 22.06 -6.97
CA PRO A 5 -5.68 21.18 -6.72
C PRO A 5 -6.12 19.89 -6.01
N PHE A 6 -5.79 18.75 -6.59
CA PHE A 6 -6.10 17.44 -6.04
C PHE A 6 -4.81 16.81 -5.54
N THR A 7 -4.77 16.45 -4.26
CA THR A 7 -3.70 15.60 -3.72
C THR A 7 -4.28 14.21 -3.53
N GLY A 8 -3.69 13.23 -4.20
CA GLY A 8 -4.13 11.84 -4.13
C GLY A 8 -2.99 10.89 -3.82
N ARG A 9 -3.33 9.78 -3.16
CA ARG A 9 -2.44 8.63 -2.99
C ARG A 9 -3.13 7.41 -3.57
N ALA A 10 -2.41 6.69 -4.42
CA ALA A 10 -2.92 5.48 -5.03
C ALA A 10 -2.67 4.28 -4.11
N THR A 11 -3.63 3.38 -4.00
CA THR A 11 -3.36 2.02 -3.53
C THR A 11 -3.54 1.06 -4.70
N PHE A 12 -2.96 -0.13 -4.58
CA PHE A 12 -3.05 -1.15 -5.62
C PHE A 12 -3.48 -2.48 -5.04
N ASN A 13 -4.07 -3.31 -5.91
CA ASN A 13 -4.36 -4.70 -5.63
C ASN A 13 -3.99 -5.57 -6.84
N VAL A 14 -3.54 -6.80 -6.58
CA VAL A 14 -3.23 -7.79 -7.61
C VAL A 14 -4.15 -8.98 -7.42
N GLN A 15 -4.77 -9.44 -8.51
CA GLN A 15 -5.63 -10.62 -8.52
C GLN A 15 -5.25 -11.60 -9.64
N PRO A 16 -5.29 -12.91 -9.37
CA PRO A 16 -5.57 -13.52 -8.06
C PRO A 16 -4.40 -13.36 -7.08
N GLU A 17 -4.71 -13.42 -5.79
CA GLU A 17 -3.73 -13.17 -4.71
C GLU A 17 -2.54 -14.13 -4.76
N LEU A 18 -2.77 -15.38 -5.18
CA LEU A 18 -1.73 -16.40 -5.37
C LEU A 18 -0.67 -16.00 -6.41
N ALA A 19 -0.99 -15.10 -7.34
CA ALA A 19 -0.02 -14.56 -8.30
C ALA A 19 0.81 -13.40 -7.72
N GLY A 20 0.43 -12.86 -6.56
CA GLY A 20 1.08 -11.74 -5.90
C GLY A 20 2.58 -11.92 -5.67
N PRO A 21 3.08 -13.06 -5.16
CA PRO A 21 4.51 -13.31 -4.95
C PRO A 21 5.35 -13.26 -6.23
N TYR A 22 4.74 -13.58 -7.37
CA TYR A 22 5.38 -13.61 -8.68
C TYR A 22 5.22 -12.28 -9.43
N PHE A 23 4.34 -11.40 -8.95
CA PHE A 23 4.07 -10.10 -9.56
C PHE A 23 4.89 -9.01 -8.88
N ASN A 24 6.04 -8.68 -9.48
CA ASN A 24 6.94 -7.65 -9.00
C ASN A 24 6.61 -6.31 -9.64
N LYS A 25 6.01 -5.41 -8.88
CA LYS A 25 5.77 -4.04 -9.33
C LYS A 25 6.99 -3.17 -9.07
N VAL A 26 7.67 -2.77 -10.14
CA VAL A 26 8.96 -2.07 -10.07
C VAL A 26 8.79 -0.60 -9.68
N GLU A 27 7.68 0.02 -10.08
CA GLU A 27 7.40 1.43 -9.75
C GLU A 27 6.41 1.59 -8.59
N CYS A 28 6.85 2.32 -7.57
CA CYS A 28 6.12 2.50 -6.33
C CYS A 28 5.40 3.87 -6.26
N PHE A 29 4.38 4.07 -7.10
CA PHE A 29 3.50 5.25 -7.00
C PHE A 29 2.59 5.24 -5.78
N CYS A 30 2.43 4.08 -5.13
CA CYS A 30 1.41 3.88 -4.10
C CYS A 30 1.66 4.62 -2.79
N PHE A 31 2.90 5.03 -2.54
CA PHE A 31 3.26 5.67 -1.29
C PHE A 31 3.60 7.16 -1.43
N THR A 32 3.56 7.69 -2.65
CA THR A 32 3.89 9.09 -2.90
C THR A 32 2.63 9.91 -3.14
N ASP A 33 2.48 10.98 -2.35
CA ASP A 33 1.40 11.93 -2.55
C ASP A 33 1.63 12.71 -3.84
N THR A 34 0.69 12.58 -4.76
CA THR A 34 0.75 13.27 -6.04
C THR A 34 -0.22 14.42 -6.02
N THR A 35 0.30 15.64 -6.22
CA THR A 35 -0.54 16.85 -6.34
C THR A 35 -0.70 17.21 -7.81
N LEU A 36 -1.94 17.22 -8.29
CA LEU A 36 -2.31 17.68 -9.64
C LEU A 36 -2.90 19.08 -9.55
N LYS A 37 -2.41 20.01 -10.35
CA LYS A 37 -3.00 21.35 -10.52
C LYS A 37 -4.31 21.27 -11.32
N PRO A 38 -5.18 22.29 -11.21
CA PRO A 38 -6.38 22.34 -12.03
C PRO A 38 -6.07 22.21 -13.51
N GLY A 39 -6.74 21.30 -14.19
CA GLY A 39 -6.54 21.04 -15.63
C GLY A 39 -5.25 20.31 -16.03
N GLU A 40 -4.35 20.03 -15.09
CA GLU A 40 -3.11 19.29 -15.33
C GLU A 40 -3.40 17.81 -15.60
N SER A 41 -2.58 17.19 -16.46
CA SER A 41 -2.57 15.75 -16.73
C SER A 41 -1.18 15.24 -16.39
N LEU A 42 -1.12 14.11 -15.69
CA LEU A 42 0.12 13.46 -15.31
C LEU A 42 0.15 12.07 -15.92
N ASP A 43 1.19 11.79 -16.69
CA ASP A 43 1.46 10.45 -17.19
C ASP A 43 2.19 9.66 -16.10
N MET A 44 1.56 8.61 -15.62
CA MET A 44 2.15 7.68 -14.65
C MET A 44 2.43 6.36 -15.39
N PRO A 45 3.66 6.14 -15.89
CA PRO A 45 4.01 4.85 -16.46
C PRO A 45 3.82 3.75 -15.41
N VAL A 46 3.59 2.51 -15.84
CA VAL A 46 3.51 1.36 -14.92
C VAL A 46 4.49 0.32 -15.41
N VAL A 47 5.58 0.14 -14.66
CA VAL A 47 6.56 -0.92 -14.93
C VAL A 47 6.37 -2.07 -13.94
N PHE A 48 6.23 -3.29 -14.46
CA PHE A 48 6.11 -4.52 -13.68
C PHE A 48 6.86 -5.66 -14.36
N TYR A 49 7.19 -6.67 -13.56
CA TYR A 49 7.81 -7.92 -13.97
C TYR A 49 7.02 -9.09 -13.39
N VAL A 50 6.82 -10.13 -14.21
CA VAL A 50 6.21 -11.38 -13.77
C VAL A 50 7.30 -12.44 -13.75
N ASP A 51 7.49 -13.05 -12.58
CA ASP A 51 8.45 -14.12 -12.41
C ASP A 51 7.97 -15.38 -13.17
N PRO A 52 8.80 -15.96 -14.06
CA PRO A 52 8.43 -17.15 -14.83
C PRO A 52 8.10 -18.36 -13.95
N ASP A 53 8.59 -18.43 -12.71
CA ASP A 53 8.33 -19.55 -11.79
C ASP A 53 6.83 -19.75 -11.48
N ILE A 54 5.99 -18.76 -11.80
CA ILE A 54 4.52 -18.84 -11.68
C ILE A 54 3.93 -20.03 -12.46
N VAL A 55 4.57 -20.48 -13.54
CA VAL A 55 4.06 -21.57 -14.41
C VAL A 55 4.25 -22.97 -13.80
N ASP A 56 5.21 -23.10 -12.88
CA ASP A 56 5.54 -24.38 -12.25
C ASP A 56 4.61 -24.70 -11.07
N VAL A 57 3.91 -23.68 -10.55
CA VAL A 57 2.95 -23.82 -9.45
C VAL A 57 1.66 -24.48 -9.96
N PRO A 58 1.29 -25.68 -9.48
CA PRO A 58 0.09 -26.39 -9.93
C PRO A 58 -1.21 -25.57 -9.82
N GLU A 59 -1.32 -24.75 -8.78
CA GLU A 59 -2.48 -23.90 -8.50
C GLU A 59 -2.62 -22.72 -9.47
N LEU A 60 -1.54 -22.36 -10.18
CA LEU A 60 -1.48 -21.24 -11.11
C LEU A 60 -1.33 -21.68 -12.58
N LYS A 61 -1.29 -22.98 -12.86
CA LYS A 61 -1.10 -23.51 -14.24
C LYS A 61 -2.11 -23.02 -15.26
N ASP A 62 -3.35 -22.81 -14.83
CA ASP A 62 -4.44 -22.33 -15.69
C ASP A 62 -4.60 -20.80 -15.65
N LEU A 63 -3.70 -20.09 -14.95
CA LEU A 63 -3.74 -18.65 -14.81
C LEU A 63 -3.31 -17.95 -16.10
N LYS A 64 -4.29 -17.39 -16.82
CA LYS A 64 -4.04 -16.63 -18.06
C LYS A 64 -4.04 -15.12 -17.89
N THR A 65 -4.61 -14.64 -16.78
CA THR A 65 -4.88 -13.22 -16.57
C THR A 65 -4.51 -12.84 -15.15
N ILE A 66 -3.65 -11.83 -15.01
CA ILE A 66 -3.39 -11.12 -13.76
C ILE A 66 -4.03 -9.74 -13.88
N THR A 67 -4.85 -9.37 -12.90
CA THR A 67 -5.50 -8.06 -12.84
C THR A 67 -4.78 -7.18 -11.84
N LEU A 68 -4.24 -6.06 -12.31
CA LEU A 68 -3.69 -5.00 -11.47
C LEU A 68 -4.70 -3.86 -11.40
N SER A 69 -5.28 -3.67 -10.22
CA SER A 69 -6.24 -2.61 -9.95
C SER A 69 -5.57 -1.50 -9.16
N TYR A 70 -5.69 -0.25 -9.61
CA TYR A 70 -5.27 0.93 -8.86
C TYR A 70 -6.47 1.78 -8.49
N THR A 71 -6.49 2.25 -7.25
CA THR A 71 -7.50 3.18 -6.76
C THR A 71 -6.82 4.39 -6.16
N MET A 72 -7.13 5.57 -6.69
CA MET A 72 -6.61 6.85 -6.20
C MET A 72 -7.55 7.41 -5.13
N PHE A 73 -7.05 7.60 -3.91
CA PHE A 73 -7.79 8.21 -2.80
C PHE A 73 -7.32 9.64 -2.55
N PRO A 74 -8.22 10.59 -2.25
CA PRO A 74 -7.84 11.93 -1.84
C PRO A 74 -7.09 11.89 -0.51
N VAL A 75 -6.02 12.68 -0.41
CA VAL A 75 -5.26 12.87 0.84
C VAL A 75 -5.48 14.29 1.31
N ASP A 76 -6.20 14.44 2.42
CA ASP A 76 -6.32 15.73 3.09
C ASP A 76 -5.01 16.00 3.84
N LYS A 77 -4.28 17.05 3.45
CA LYS A 77 -3.02 17.47 4.11
C LYS A 77 -3.18 17.79 5.62
N ASN A 78 -4.41 17.83 6.13
CA ASN A 78 -4.75 18.11 7.53
C ASN A 78 -5.10 16.87 8.37
N LYS A 79 -5.05 15.64 7.83
CA LYS A 79 -5.24 14.41 8.61
C LYS A 79 -3.98 13.54 8.56
N PRO A 80 -3.27 13.35 9.70
CA PRO A 80 -2.12 12.47 9.75
C PRO A 80 -2.52 11.04 9.34
N VAL A 81 -1.76 10.42 8.44
CA VAL A 81 -1.94 9.05 7.95
C VAL A 81 -1.59 7.97 8.99
N ALA A 82 -1.53 8.32 10.27
CA ALA A 82 -1.27 7.40 11.37
C ALA A 82 -2.58 6.99 12.05
N SER A 83 -3.38 6.16 11.39
CA SER A 83 -4.36 5.32 12.08
C SER A 83 -4.52 3.96 11.38
N SER A 84 -3.40 3.28 11.19
CA SER A 84 -3.35 1.83 11.29
C SER A 84 -2.43 1.53 12.47
N ALA A 85 -3.02 1.42 13.66
CA ALA A 85 -2.29 1.05 14.87
C ALA A 85 -1.58 -0.30 14.62
N PRO A 86 -0.26 -0.42 14.82
CA PRO A 86 0.35 -1.73 15.01
C PRO A 86 -0.21 -2.28 16.32
N ALA A 87 -0.65 -3.54 16.31
CA ALA A 87 -0.98 -4.28 17.52
C ALA A 87 0.27 -4.34 18.42
N GLN A 88 0.36 -3.44 19.40
CA GLN A 88 1.40 -3.47 20.43
C GLN A 88 0.89 -4.24 21.63
N SER A 89 1.37 -5.48 21.72
CA SER A 89 1.43 -6.33 22.90
C SER A 89 1.90 -5.55 24.14
N THR A 90 1.01 -5.34 25.10
CA THR A 90 1.39 -4.84 26.43
C THR A 90 1.55 -6.02 27.39
N ASN A 91 2.75 -6.59 27.46
CA ASN A 91 3.18 -7.34 28.63
C ASN A 91 3.68 -6.31 29.66
N LYS A 92 2.84 -5.96 30.65
CA LYS A 92 3.23 -5.10 31.76
C LYS A 92 3.36 -5.96 33.02
N VAL A 93 4.59 -6.37 33.34
CA VAL A 93 4.97 -6.80 34.69
C VAL A 93 5.19 -5.52 35.51
N PRO A 94 4.44 -5.26 36.59
CA PRO A 94 4.70 -4.10 37.44
C PRO A 94 5.67 -4.47 38.57
N ASN A 95 6.91 -4.03 38.41
CA ASN A 95 7.87 -3.86 39.50
C ASN A 95 7.53 -2.57 40.26
N THR A 96 7.01 -2.72 41.48
CA THR A 96 6.85 -1.65 42.46
C THR A 96 7.77 -1.93 43.64
N GLU A 97 8.94 -1.29 43.66
CA GLU A 97 9.76 -1.12 44.85
C GLU A 97 10.07 0.36 45.00
N ALA A 98 9.55 0.96 46.09
CA ALA A 98 10.23 1.91 46.98
C ALA A 98 9.21 2.80 47.73
N SER A 99 8.99 2.50 49.01
CA SER A 99 8.92 3.56 50.03
C SER A 99 9.19 2.97 51.41
N LEU A 100 10.40 3.22 51.89
CA LEU A 100 10.86 3.02 53.26
C LEU A 100 10.25 4.10 54.17
N GLY A 101 9.91 3.74 55.41
CA GLY A 101 9.86 4.68 56.55
C GLY A 101 8.59 4.64 57.39
N GLY A 102 8.69 4.11 58.62
CA GLY A 102 7.70 4.27 59.70
C GLY A 102 7.42 2.98 60.45
#